data_AF-A0A8J7S742-F1
#
_entry.id   AF-A0A8J7S742-F1
#
_cell.length_a   1.000
_cell.length_b   1.000
_cell.length_c   1.000
_cell.angle_alpha   90.00
_cell.angle_beta   90.00
_cell.angle_gamma   90.00
#
_symmetry.space_group_name_H-M   'P 1'
#
loop_
_entity.id
_entity.type
_entity.pdbx_description
1 polymer ?
#
loop_
_entity_poly.entity_id
_entity_poly.type
_entity_poly.pdbx_seq_one_letter_code
_entity_poly.pdbx_strand_id
1 'polypeptide(L)'
;MLTILKDITPAIKVRYHYRHHGTVFNGITIKHMENRYYLPFGQNDTVHAFQFGVGTYVLNINESKGYIGLNSYMGGREHNPINSVYLHGTQEIKEKFGDQWKNMEPTRIAAVLFGCLS
;
A
#
# COMPACT_ATOMS: atom_id res chain seq x y z
N MET A 1 9.25 7.89 20.76
CA MET A 1 7.88 8.42 20.58
C MET A 1 7.14 7.43 19.69
N LEU A 2 6.09 6.77 20.18
CA LEU A 2 5.34 5.79 19.38
C LEU A 2 4.50 6.56 18.36
N THR A 3 4.88 6.46 17.10
CA THR A 3 4.27 7.22 16.00
C THR A 3 3.09 6.42 15.44
N ILE A 4 1.85 6.87 15.66
CA ILE A 4 0.65 6.08 15.34
C ILE A 4 0.17 6.41 13.92
N LEU A 5 0.27 5.43 13.02
CA LEU A 5 -0.48 5.40 11.76
C LEU A 5 -1.97 5.23 12.08
N LYS A 6 -2.81 6.11 11.53
CA LYS A 6 -4.27 5.99 11.66
C LYS A 6 -4.86 5.41 10.39
N ASP A 7 -5.69 4.39 10.54
CA ASP A 7 -6.47 3.86 9.42
C ASP A 7 -7.42 4.93 8.89
N ILE A 8 -7.53 4.98 7.56
CA ILE A 8 -8.49 5.83 6.88
C ILE A 8 -9.36 4.98 5.95
N THR A 9 -10.60 5.41 5.74
CA THR A 9 -11.49 4.83 4.72
C THR A 9 -11.57 5.77 3.53
N PRO A 10 -10.68 5.66 2.53
CA PRO A 10 -10.74 6.52 1.36
C PRO A 10 -11.87 6.11 0.41
N ALA A 11 -12.27 7.03 -0.47
CA ALA A 11 -13.06 6.66 -1.63
C ALA A 11 -12.15 5.94 -2.64
N ILE A 12 -12.48 4.68 -2.95
CA ILE A 12 -11.70 3.86 -3.89
C ILE A 12 -12.44 3.78 -5.22
N LYS A 13 -11.73 4.07 -6.31
CA LYS A 13 -12.20 3.80 -7.68
C LYS A 13 -11.30 2.77 -8.33
N VAL A 14 -11.88 1.64 -8.73
CA VAL A 14 -11.17 0.62 -9.50
C VAL A 14 -11.01 1.10 -10.94
N ARG A 15 -9.81 0.96 -11.50
CA ARG A 15 -9.54 1.20 -12.91
C ARG A 15 -9.44 -0.15 -13.63
N TYR A 16 -10.15 -0.22 -14.74
CA TYR A 16 -10.15 -1.37 -15.60
C TYR A 16 -10.28 -0.93 -17.05
N HIS A 17 -9.80 -1.77 -17.97
CA HIS A 17 -10.01 -1.63 -19.40
C HIS A 17 -10.66 -2.90 -19.95
N TYR A 18 -11.64 -2.73 -20.83
CA TYR A 18 -12.12 -3.83 -21.65
C TYR A 18 -11.11 -4.13 -22.75
N ARG A 19 -10.72 -5.39 -22.87
CA ARG A 19 -10.03 -5.95 -24.03
C ARG A 19 -10.91 -7.03 -24.66
N HIS A 20 -10.58 -7.45 -25.89
CA HIS A 20 -11.33 -8.47 -26.64
C HIS A 20 -11.57 -9.79 -25.86
N HIS A 21 -10.78 -10.09 -24.82
CA HIS A 21 -10.89 -11.28 -23.98
C HIS A 21 -11.32 -11.02 -22.53
N GLY A 22 -11.90 -9.85 -22.23
CA GLY A 22 -12.49 -9.56 -20.92
C GLY A 22 -11.99 -8.27 -20.27
N THR A 23 -12.29 -8.14 -18.97
CA THR A 23 -11.96 -6.95 -18.17
C THR A 23 -10.59 -7.11 -17.55
N VAL A 24 -9.68 -6.18 -17.84
CA VAL A 24 -8.35 -6.12 -17.24
C VAL A 24 -8.33 -5.01 -16.19
N PHE A 25 -8.19 -5.39 -14.93
CA PHE A 25 -7.95 -4.46 -13.82
C PHE A 25 -6.50 -3.97 -13.87
N ASN A 26 -6.27 -2.67 -13.82
CA ASN A 26 -4.92 -2.10 -13.95
C ASN A 26 -4.52 -1.18 -12.80
N GLY A 27 -5.41 -0.95 -11.83
CA GLY A 27 -5.08 -0.11 -10.69
C GLY A 27 -6.29 0.27 -9.87
N ILE A 28 -6.01 0.98 -8.78
CA ILE A 28 -7.00 1.72 -8.03
C ILE A 28 -6.60 3.19 -7.94
N THR A 29 -7.60 4.06 -7.90
CA THR A 29 -7.43 5.45 -7.50
C THR A 29 -8.01 5.60 -6.10
N ILE A 30 -7.16 6.01 -5.17
CA ILE A 30 -7.54 6.36 -3.81
C ILE A 30 -7.78 7.87 -3.79
N LYS A 31 -8.98 8.28 -3.39
CA LYS A 31 -9.30 9.68 -3.11
C LYS A 31 -9.48 9.86 -1.61
N HIS A 32 -8.68 10.72 -1.03
CA HIS A 32 -8.80 11.15 0.36
C HIS A 32 -8.67 12.67 0.40
N MET A 33 -9.68 13.34 0.98
CA MET A 33 -9.83 14.80 0.91
C MET A 33 -9.78 15.31 -0.56
N GLU A 34 -8.92 16.29 -0.86
CA GLU A 34 -8.72 16.83 -2.20
C GLU A 34 -7.71 16.04 -3.05
N ASN A 35 -7.04 15.05 -2.46
CA ASN A 35 -5.93 14.36 -3.09
C ASN A 35 -6.40 13.09 -3.82
N ARG A 36 -5.66 12.72 -4.88
CA ARG A 36 -5.89 11.48 -5.64
C ARG A 36 -4.58 10.77 -5.89
N TYR A 37 -4.50 9.55 -5.40
CA TYR A 37 -3.33 8.69 -5.48
C TYR A 37 -3.61 7.54 -6.44
N TYR A 38 -2.68 7.26 -7.35
CA TYR A 38 -2.75 6.11 -8.23
C TYR A 38 -1.88 4.98 -7.70
N LEU A 39 -2.44 3.77 -7.70
CA LEU A 39 -1.74 2.57 -7.29
C LEU A 39 -1.89 1.51 -8.37
N PRO A 40 -0.79 0.94 -8.87
CA PRO A 40 -0.88 -0.32 -9.58
C PRO A 40 -1.48 -1.37 -8.63
N PHE A 41 -2.53 -2.03 -9.08
CA PHE A 41 -3.27 -3.03 -8.33
C PHE A 41 -3.36 -4.27 -9.21
N GLY A 42 -2.79 -5.36 -8.70
CA GLY A 42 -2.82 -6.66 -9.32
C GLY A 42 -3.91 -7.56 -8.76
N GLN A 43 -4.07 -8.72 -9.39
CA GLN A 43 -4.94 -9.78 -8.86
C GLN A 43 -4.40 -10.29 -7.50
N ASN A 44 -5.31 -10.45 -6.52
CA ASN A 44 -5.05 -10.88 -5.14
C ASN A 44 -4.24 -9.88 -4.28
N ASP A 45 -4.15 -8.64 -4.71
CA ASP A 45 -3.62 -7.56 -3.89
C ASP A 45 -4.64 -7.18 -2.81
N THR A 46 -4.16 -7.02 -1.57
CA THR A 46 -4.89 -6.39 -0.47
C THR A 46 -4.26 -5.04 -0.18
N VAL A 47 -5.08 -3.99 -0.22
CA VAL A 47 -4.60 -2.61 -0.05
C VAL A 47 -5.09 -2.03 1.27
N HIS A 48 -4.17 -1.48 2.04
CA HIS A 48 -4.42 -0.75 3.27
C HIS A 48 -3.93 0.70 3.11
N ALA A 49 -4.74 1.65 3.53
CA ALA A 49 -4.40 3.07 3.47
C ALA A 49 -4.35 3.65 4.89
N PHE A 50 -3.25 4.32 5.19
CA PHE A 50 -2.98 4.93 6.48
C PHE A 50 -2.68 6.41 6.32
N GLN A 51 -2.90 7.16 7.38
CA GLN A 51 -2.48 8.55 7.49
C GLN A 51 -1.49 8.70 8.64
N PHE A 52 -0.39 9.41 8.37
CA PHE A 52 0.54 9.88 9.39
C PHE A 52 0.98 11.32 9.10
N GLY A 53 0.65 12.24 10.00
CA GLY A 53 0.77 13.67 9.76
C GLY A 53 -0.01 14.11 8.51
N VAL A 54 0.67 14.82 7.61
CA VAL A 54 0.14 15.24 6.30
C VAL A 54 0.36 14.19 5.19
N GLY A 55 1.00 13.06 5.53
CA GLY A 55 1.30 11.98 4.61
C GLY A 55 0.18 10.94 4.54
N THR A 56 -0.10 10.46 3.32
CA THR A 56 -0.89 9.26 3.07
C THR A 56 0.03 8.13 2.69
N TYR A 57 -0.15 6.96 3.30
CA TYR A 57 0.66 5.78 3.09
C TYR A 57 -0.24 4.67 2.60
N VAL A 58 0.18 3.97 1.55
CA VAL A 58 -0.60 2.89 0.97
C VAL A 58 0.25 1.64 0.92
N LEU A 59 -0.15 0.65 1.72
CA LEU A 59 0.45 -0.65 1.80
C LEU A 59 -0.32 -1.61 0.89
N ASN A 60 0.37 -2.21 -0.05
CA ASN A 60 -0.13 -3.26 -0.92
C ASN A 60 0.51 -4.58 -0.51
N ILE A 61 -0.29 -5.60 -0.22
CA ILE A 61 0.16 -6.94 0.15
C ILE A 61 -0.42 -7.94 -0.84
N ASN A 62 0.45 -8.72 -1.49
CA ASN A 62 0.04 -9.88 -2.27
C ASN A 62 0.71 -11.12 -1.70
N GLU A 63 -0.01 -11.83 -0.83
CA GLU A 63 0.53 -13.03 -0.20
C GLU A 63 0.82 -14.15 -1.20
N SER A 64 0.01 -14.27 -2.24
CA SER A 64 0.16 -15.33 -3.25
C SER A 64 1.44 -15.18 -4.08
N LYS A 65 1.90 -13.94 -4.25
CA LYS A 65 3.13 -13.60 -4.97
C LYS A 65 4.31 -13.32 -4.04
N GLY A 66 4.09 -13.32 -2.73
CA GLY A 66 5.09 -12.88 -1.76
C GLY A 66 5.56 -11.46 -2.04
N TYR A 67 4.63 -10.51 -2.15
CA TYR A 67 4.94 -9.10 -2.43
C TYR A 67 4.36 -8.19 -1.36
N ILE A 68 5.16 -7.21 -0.92
CA ILE A 68 4.71 -6.11 -0.08
C ILE A 68 5.26 -4.81 -0.67
N GLY A 69 4.41 -3.82 -0.89
CA GLY A 69 4.80 -2.49 -1.34
C GLY A 69 4.19 -1.40 -0.46
N LEU A 70 5.00 -0.48 0.03
CA LEU A 70 4.55 0.71 0.74
C LEU A 70 4.85 1.95 -0.11
N ASN A 71 3.79 2.65 -0.51
CA ASN A 71 3.87 3.93 -1.21
C ASN A 71 3.52 5.08 -0.27
N SER A 72 4.35 6.13 -0.26
CA SER A 72 4.14 7.32 0.55
C SER A 72 3.79 8.50 -0.36
N TYR A 73 2.80 9.27 0.04
CA TYR A 73 2.33 10.45 -0.70
C TYR A 73 2.22 11.61 0.27
N MET A 74 2.65 12.81 -0.14
CA MET A 74 2.31 14.02 0.59
C MET A 74 0.93 14.53 0.17
N GLY A 75 0.20 15.10 1.12
CA GLY A 75 -1.03 15.84 0.81
C GLY A 75 -0.73 16.97 -0.17
N GLY A 76 -1.46 17.03 -1.27
CA GLY A 76 -1.22 17.94 -2.39
C GLY A 76 -1.68 17.36 -3.73
N ARG A 77 -1.51 18.12 -4.82
CA ARG A 77 -1.90 17.71 -6.18
C ARG A 77 -0.99 16.64 -6.80
N GLU A 78 -0.11 16.02 -6.01
CA GLU A 78 0.86 15.04 -6.49
C GLU A 78 0.21 13.67 -6.66
N HIS A 79 0.28 13.15 -7.88
CA HIS A 79 -0.31 11.86 -8.24
C HIS A 79 0.63 10.68 -8.03
N ASN A 80 1.94 10.93 -7.96
CA ASN A 80 2.97 9.92 -7.82
C ASN A 80 3.45 9.84 -6.37
N PRO A 81 3.87 8.65 -5.89
CA PRO A 81 4.44 8.52 -4.57
C PRO A 81 5.75 9.32 -4.48
N ILE A 82 5.93 10.01 -3.36
CA ILE A 82 7.18 10.70 -3.02
C ILE A 82 8.27 9.70 -2.59
N ASN A 83 7.84 8.53 -2.10
CA ASN A 83 8.74 7.44 -1.74
C ASN A 83 8.01 6.10 -1.85
N SER A 84 8.75 5.05 -2.18
CA SER A 84 8.23 3.69 -2.28
C SER A 84 9.24 2.69 -1.74
N VAL A 85 8.77 1.75 -0.93
CA VAL A 85 9.55 0.59 -0.47
C VAL A 85 8.86 -0.67 -0.95
N TYR A 86 9.61 -1.59 -1.55
CA TYR A 86 9.08 -2.84 -2.07
C TYR A 86 9.90 -4.01 -1.57
N LEU A 87 9.22 -5.09 -1.20
CA LEU A 87 9.81 -6.40 -0.92
C LEU A 87 9.22 -7.40 -1.90
N HIS A 88 10.09 -8.22 -2.48
CA HIS A 88 9.79 -9.20 -3.50
C HIS A 88 10.30 -10.59 -3.08
N GLY A 89 9.36 -11.52 -2.97
CA GLY A 89 9.62 -12.88 -2.59
C GLY A 89 9.43 -13.13 -1.09
N THR A 90 8.94 -14.31 -0.78
CA THR A 90 8.63 -14.72 0.59
C THR A 90 9.86 -14.73 1.49
N GLN A 91 11.06 -15.00 0.96
CA GLN A 91 12.29 -15.01 1.74
C GLN A 91 12.63 -13.62 2.28
N GLU A 92 12.70 -12.60 1.41
CA GLU A 92 13.00 -11.21 1.81
C GLU A 92 11.97 -10.71 2.84
N ILE A 93 10.69 -11.01 2.63
CA ILE A 93 9.62 -10.66 3.57
C ILE A 93 9.84 -11.32 4.93
N LYS A 94 10.21 -12.60 4.97
CA LYS A 94 10.48 -13.33 6.22
C LYS A 94 11.74 -12.82 6.92
N GLU A 95 12.78 -12.46 6.17
CA GLU A 95 13.99 -11.84 6.74
C GLU A 95 13.65 -10.51 7.41
N LYS A 96 12.71 -9.74 6.84
CA LYS A 96 12.30 -8.44 7.39
C LYS A 96 11.32 -8.54 8.56
N PHE A 97 10.36 -9.46 8.52
CA PHE A 97 9.21 -9.51 9.45
C PHE A 97 9.07 -10.81 10.25
N GLY A 98 9.90 -11.81 9.96
CA GLY A 98 9.79 -13.15 10.53
C GLY A 98 8.73 -14.03 9.87
N ASP A 99 8.63 -15.29 10.30
CA ASP A 99 7.72 -16.28 9.72
C ASP A 99 6.23 -15.97 9.94
N GLN A 100 5.90 -15.18 10.97
CA GLN A 100 4.53 -14.84 11.34
C GLN A 100 4.02 -13.56 10.67
N TRP A 101 4.73 -13.05 9.66
CA TRP A 101 4.41 -11.77 9.02
C TRP A 101 2.97 -11.68 8.49
N LYS A 102 2.40 -12.81 8.04
CA LYS A 102 1.01 -12.89 7.55
C LYS A 102 -0.04 -12.59 8.63
N ASN A 103 0.31 -12.81 9.89
CA ASN A 103 -0.55 -12.54 11.04
C ASN A 103 -0.28 -11.16 11.65
N MET A 104 0.64 -10.37 11.07
CA MET A 104 0.93 -9.04 11.59
C MET A 104 -0.13 -8.04 11.14
N GLU A 105 -0.47 -7.13 12.06
CA GLU A 105 -1.32 -5.99 11.72
C GLU A 105 -0.68 -5.15 10.59
N PRO A 106 -1.46 -4.79 9.55
CA PRO A 106 -0.97 -3.98 8.43
C PRO A 106 -0.30 -2.66 8.86
N THR A 107 -0.82 -2.02 9.91
CA THR A 107 -0.23 -0.80 10.49
C THR A 107 1.18 -1.03 11.02
N ARG A 108 1.45 -2.21 11.60
CA ARG A 108 2.79 -2.59 12.08
C ARG A 108 3.76 -2.85 10.92
N ILE A 109 3.29 -3.55 9.89
CA ILE A 109 4.08 -3.78 8.67
C ILE A 109 4.48 -2.43 8.05
N ALA A 110 3.51 -1.52 7.88
CA ALA A 110 3.77 -0.18 7.34
C ALA A 110 4.73 0.63 8.23
N ALA A 111 4.59 0.57 9.56
CA ALA A 111 5.48 1.29 10.48
C ALA A 111 6.94 0.80 10.40
N VAL A 112 7.17 -0.51 10.25
CA VAL A 112 8.51 -1.08 10.06
C VAL A 112 9.10 -0.65 8.71
N LEU A 113 8.33 -0.72 7.62
CA LEU A 113 8.80 -0.29 6.29
C LEU A 113 9.08 1.21 6.21
N PHE A 114 8.30 2.02 6.92
CA PHE A 114 8.52 3.46 7.02
C PHE A 114 9.71 3.82 7.93
N GLY A 115 10.20 2.89 8.76
CA GLY A 115 11.32 3.12 9.68
C GLY A 115 10.90 3.73 11.03
N CYS A 116 9.62 3.64 11.40
CA CYS A 116 9.11 4.08 12.71
C CYS A 116 9.25 3.03 13.82
N LEU A 117 9.53 1.77 13.47
CA LEU A 117 9.81 0.69 14.40
C LEU A 117 11.12 0.01 13.95
N SER A 118 12.19 0.21 14.72
CA SER A 118 13.49 -0.46 14.56
C SER A 118 13.67 -1.49 15.66
#